data_AF-A0A2V8PJ15-F1
#
_entry.id   AF-A0A2V8PJ15-F1
#
_cell.length_a   1.000
_cell.length_b   1.000
_cell.length_c   1.000
_cell.angle_alpha   90.00
_cell.angle_beta   90.00
_cell.angle_gamma   90.00
#
_symmetry.space_group_name_H-M   'P 1'
#
loop_
_entity.id
_entity.type
_entity.pdbx_description
1 polymer ?
#
loop_
_entity_poly.entity_id
_entity_poly.type
_entity_poly.pdbx_seq_one_letter_code
_entity_poly.pdbx_strand_id
1 'polypeptide(L)'
;MGNAYVTGLAQSANFPTANPIPPASTTGGVFVAKFTPAGNALVYSTRLGVTQSQDVGNGIALDGAGNAFVTGDARNGYPTTAGSFQTNPAGVTDAFASLIADPTIIGRVVDENNNPISSASVNLTGVPSATTTTDANGYFTFGLLTVSNNYTVSVTVPN
;
A
#
# COMPACT_ATOMS: atom_id res chain seq x y z
N MET A 1 2.56 -1.69 -17.02
CA MET A 1 2.33 -0.27 -16.68
C MET A 1 2.32 -0.15 -15.16
N GLY A 2 2.95 0.88 -14.59
CA GLY A 2 3.06 1.05 -13.14
C GLY A 2 1.84 1.74 -12.53
N ASN A 3 1.68 1.60 -11.21
CA ASN A 3 0.72 2.40 -10.44
C ASN A 3 1.27 3.81 -10.21
N ALA A 4 0.40 4.81 -10.12
CA ALA A 4 0.79 6.16 -9.71
C ALA A 4 0.68 6.30 -8.19
N TYR A 5 1.65 6.97 -7.58
CA TYR A 5 1.71 7.22 -6.14
C TYR A 5 1.78 8.72 -5.89
N VAL A 6 0.95 9.23 -4.99
CA VAL A 6 0.82 10.67 -4.72
C VAL A 6 0.76 10.89 -3.22
N THR A 7 1.43 11.94 -2.76
CA THR A 7 1.32 12.46 -1.40
C THR A 7 1.07 13.97 -1.41
N GLY A 8 0.60 14.50 -0.29
CA GLY A 8 0.31 15.92 -0.15
C GLY A 8 -0.49 16.21 1.12
N LEU A 9 -1.16 17.37 1.12
CA LEU A 9 -2.01 17.83 2.21
C LEU A 9 -3.48 17.42 1.98
N ALA A 10 -4.12 16.83 2.99
CA ALA A 10 -5.54 16.50 3.05
C ALA A 10 -6.15 16.91 4.40
N GLN A 11 -6.63 18.15 4.49
CA GLN A 11 -7.30 18.67 5.68
C GLN A 11 -8.80 18.38 5.73
N SER A 12 -9.40 17.95 4.61
CA SER A 12 -10.84 17.71 4.56
C SER A 12 -11.22 16.37 5.18
N ALA A 13 -12.27 16.36 5.99
CA ALA A 13 -12.80 15.14 6.62
C ALA A 13 -13.41 14.15 5.60
N ASN A 14 -13.76 14.62 4.40
CA ASN A 14 -14.35 13.81 3.34
C ASN A 14 -13.32 13.32 2.29
N PHE A 15 -12.02 13.37 2.60
CA PHE A 15 -11.00 12.85 1.70
C PHE A 15 -11.23 11.35 1.42
N PRO A 16 -11.18 10.90 0.15
CA PRO A 16 -11.49 9.52 -0.20
C PRO A 16 -10.43 8.58 0.37
N THR A 17 -10.89 7.65 1.21
CA THR A 17 -10.08 6.54 1.72
C THR A 17 -10.53 5.24 1.07
N ALA A 18 -9.58 4.41 0.70
CA ALA A 18 -9.81 3.09 0.12
C ALA A 18 -8.70 2.19 0.65
N ASN A 19 -9.05 1.03 1.23
CA ASN A 19 -8.08 0.08 1.79
C ASN A 19 -6.92 0.76 2.54
N PRO A 20 -7.19 1.61 3.56
CA PRO A 20 -6.16 2.49 4.11
C PRO A 20 -5.04 1.69 4.77
N ILE A 21 -3.81 1.90 4.31
CA ILE A 21 -2.58 1.31 4.88
C ILE A 21 -1.60 2.44 5.21
N PRO A 22 -1.22 2.64 6.49
CA PRO A 22 -1.86 2.08 7.69
C PRO A 22 -3.33 2.52 7.80
N PRO A 23 -4.11 1.94 8.76
CA PRO A 23 -5.48 2.38 9.02
C PRO A 23 -5.57 3.90 9.09
N ALA A 24 -6.57 4.48 8.42
CA ALA A 24 -6.65 5.91 8.24
C ALA A 24 -6.77 6.63 9.58
N SER A 25 -5.92 7.63 9.80
CA SER A 25 -6.20 8.65 10.80
C SER A 25 -7.43 9.43 10.33
N THR A 26 -8.46 9.54 11.16
CA THR A 26 -9.66 10.34 10.84
C THR A 26 -9.35 11.83 10.72
N THR A 27 -8.13 12.24 11.07
CA THR A 27 -7.80 13.64 11.29
C THR A 27 -6.43 14.08 10.77
N GLY A 28 -5.68 13.20 10.12
CA GLY A 28 -4.32 13.47 9.64
C GLY A 28 -4.21 14.45 8.47
N GLY A 29 -3.18 15.30 8.49
CA GLY A 29 -2.91 16.31 7.46
C GLY A 29 -2.25 15.76 6.20
N VAL A 30 -1.50 14.66 6.27
CA VAL A 30 -0.82 14.07 5.11
C VAL A 30 -1.70 13.02 4.47
N PHE A 31 -1.84 13.00 3.15
CA PHE A 31 -2.40 11.84 2.45
C PHE A 31 -1.34 11.07 1.68
N VAL A 32 -1.61 9.79 1.48
CA VAL A 32 -0.87 8.93 0.55
C VAL A 32 -1.90 8.15 -0.25
N ALA A 33 -1.82 8.23 -1.57
CA ALA A 33 -2.72 7.55 -2.49
C ALA A 33 -1.94 6.76 -3.54
N LYS A 34 -2.40 5.55 -3.80
CA LYS A 34 -1.96 4.71 -4.91
C LYS A 34 -3.13 4.51 -5.85
N PHE A 35 -2.94 4.83 -7.13
CA PHE A 35 -3.94 4.66 -8.17
C PHE A 35 -3.70 3.40 -8.98
N THR A 36 -4.76 2.88 -9.60
CA THR A 36 -4.65 1.83 -10.63
C THR A 36 -3.76 2.31 -11.78
N PRO A 37 -3.19 1.40 -12.60
CA PRO A 37 -2.36 1.81 -13.74
C PRO A 37 -3.11 2.66 -14.77
N ALA A 38 -4.44 2.55 -14.82
CA ALA A 38 -5.31 3.37 -15.66
C ALA A 38 -5.58 4.77 -15.07
N GLY A 39 -5.17 5.04 -13.82
CA GLY A 39 -5.39 6.31 -13.13
C GLY A 39 -6.84 6.63 -12.78
N ASN A 40 -7.74 5.65 -12.89
CA ASN A 40 -9.19 5.86 -12.76
C ASN A 40 -9.80 5.35 -11.45
N ALA A 41 -9.02 4.68 -10.61
CA ALA A 41 -9.46 4.19 -9.31
C ALA A 41 -8.30 4.18 -8.29
N LEU A 42 -8.65 4.19 -7.00
CA LEU A 42 -7.69 4.03 -5.90
C LEU A 42 -7.46 2.55 -5.62
N VAL A 43 -6.20 2.13 -5.60
CA VAL A 43 -5.77 0.85 -5.03
C VAL A 43 -5.80 0.97 -3.50
N TYR A 44 -5.15 2.02 -2.98
CA TYR A 44 -5.31 2.43 -1.60
C TYR A 44 -5.21 3.96 -1.45
N SER A 45 -5.73 4.47 -0.35
CA SER A 45 -5.60 5.85 0.08
C SER A 45 -5.73 5.94 1.59
N THR A 46 -4.78 6.59 2.25
CA THR A 46 -4.77 6.80 3.70
C THR A 46 -4.41 8.23 4.08
N ARG A 47 -4.68 8.58 5.35
CA ARG A 47 -4.28 9.83 5.98
C ARG A 47 -3.38 9.55 7.18
N LEU A 48 -2.30 10.31 7.28
CA LEU A 48 -1.31 10.26 8.36
C LEU A 48 -1.26 11.60 9.09
N GLY A 49 -0.90 11.57 10.38
CA GLY A 49 -0.85 12.76 11.23
C GLY A 49 -2.05 12.86 12.17
N VAL A 50 -2.19 14.02 12.79
CA VAL A 50 -3.23 14.32 13.78
C VAL A 50 -4.10 15.51 13.39
N THR A 51 -5.26 15.60 14.05
CA THR A 51 -6.26 16.66 13.87
C THR A 51 -5.65 18.04 13.98
N GLN A 52 -5.99 18.92 13.04
CA GLN A 52 -5.57 20.32 13.03
C GLN A 52 -4.05 20.53 12.98
N SER A 53 -3.29 19.50 12.59
CA SER A 53 -1.87 19.67 12.24
C SER A 53 -1.75 20.33 10.86
N GLN A 54 -0.62 21.02 10.63
CA GLN A 54 -0.21 21.47 9.31
C GLN A 54 0.82 20.49 8.71
N ASP A 55 0.66 19.19 9.02
CA ASP A 55 1.53 18.15 8.48
C ASP A 55 1.32 18.05 6.97
N VAL A 56 2.40 17.97 6.19
CA VAL A 56 2.34 17.91 4.71
C VAL A 56 3.32 16.87 4.18
N GLY A 57 2.86 16.03 3.25
CA GLY A 57 3.74 15.16 2.47
C GLY A 57 4.34 15.95 1.30
N ASN A 58 5.67 16.06 1.26
CA ASN A 58 6.41 16.83 0.26
C ASN A 58 7.02 15.93 -0.82
N GLY A 59 7.31 14.67 -0.50
CA GLY A 59 7.97 13.74 -1.42
C GLY A 59 7.55 12.30 -1.19
N ILE A 60 7.50 11.53 -2.27
CA ILE A 60 7.23 10.09 -2.27
C ILE A 60 8.19 9.36 -3.20
N ALA A 61 8.78 8.27 -2.73
CA ALA A 61 9.63 7.39 -3.51
C ALA A 61 9.28 5.93 -3.25
N LEU A 62 9.58 5.05 -4.20
CA LEU A 62 9.33 3.62 -4.07
C LEU A 62 10.64 2.84 -3.96
N ASP A 63 10.64 1.75 -3.20
CA ASP A 63 11.68 0.73 -3.31
C ASP A 63 11.36 -0.31 -4.40
N GLY A 64 12.28 -1.26 -4.60
CA GLY A 64 12.09 -2.36 -5.56
C GLY A 64 11.00 -3.36 -5.18
N ALA A 65 10.51 -3.33 -3.92
CA ALA A 65 9.40 -4.14 -3.45
C ALA A 65 8.05 -3.43 -3.61
N GLY A 66 8.03 -2.16 -4.03
CA GLY A 66 6.83 -1.36 -4.23
C GLY A 66 6.33 -0.65 -2.97
N ASN A 67 7.10 -0.67 -1.87
CA ASN A 67 6.77 0.10 -0.67
C ASN A 67 7.02 1.58 -0.92
N ALA A 68 6.15 2.43 -0.39
CA ALA A 68 6.26 3.87 -0.55
C ALA A 68 6.90 4.53 0.68
N PHE A 69 7.99 5.26 0.46
CA PHE A 69 8.64 6.13 1.43
C PHE A 69 8.12 7.54 1.22
N VAL A 70 7.49 8.09 2.25
CA VAL A 70 6.87 9.41 2.24
C VAL A 70 7.67 10.31 3.18
N THR A 71 8.00 11.51 2.71
CA THR A 71 8.73 12.51 3.47
C THR A 71 7.98 13.83 3.48
N GLY A 72 8.21 14.63 4.50
CA GLY A 72 7.62 15.96 4.58
C GLY A 72 7.75 16.56 5.97
N ASP A 73 6.85 17.48 6.28
CA ASP A 73 6.85 18.22 7.54
C ASP A 73 5.80 17.65 8.48
N ALA A 74 6.19 17.42 9.73
CA ALA A 74 5.35 16.89 10.78
C ALA A 74 5.45 17.75 12.04
N ARG A 75 4.36 17.79 12.81
CA ARG A 75 4.29 18.44 14.11
C ARG A 75 4.04 17.43 15.22
N ASN A 76 3.92 17.95 16.44
CA ASN A 76 3.58 17.14 17.60
C ASN A 76 2.30 16.33 17.37
N GLY A 77 2.39 15.04 17.70
CA GLY A 77 1.33 14.05 17.50
C GLY A 77 1.46 13.24 16.21
N TYR A 78 2.40 13.55 15.31
CA TYR A 78 2.61 12.72 14.12
C TYR A 78 2.89 11.24 14.52
N PRO A 79 2.23 10.26 13.89
CA PRO A 79 2.39 8.85 14.24
C PRO A 79 3.85 8.39 14.11
N THR A 80 4.35 7.73 15.15
CA THR A 80 5.68 7.09 15.14
C THR A 80 5.56 5.60 15.41
N THR A 81 6.52 4.83 14.90
CA THR A 81 6.61 3.39 15.16
C THR A 81 7.76 3.08 16.12
N ALA A 82 7.69 1.94 16.79
CA ALA A 82 8.80 1.46 17.62
C ALA A 82 10.09 1.35 16.78
N GLY A 83 11.18 1.89 17.30
CA GLY A 83 12.47 1.94 16.58
C GLY A 83 12.66 3.15 15.66
N SER A 84 11.70 4.10 15.61
CA SER A 84 11.91 5.39 14.94
C SER A 84 13.10 6.13 15.53
N PHE A 85 13.92 6.77 14.69
CA PHE A 85 15.09 7.56 15.12
C PHE A 85 14.72 8.73 16.04
N GLN A 86 13.53 9.29 15.85
CA GLN A 86 12.96 10.33 16.69
C GLN A 86 11.48 10.02 16.91
N THR A 87 11.08 9.86 18.18
CA THR A 87 9.70 9.54 18.57
C THR A 87 8.93 10.72 19.14
N ASN A 88 9.63 11.80 19.50
CA ASN A 88 9.04 13.04 19.98
C ASN A 88 9.64 14.22 19.21
N PRO A 89 8.82 15.16 18.69
CA PRO A 89 9.35 16.34 18.03
C PRO A 89 10.21 17.17 18.99
N ALA A 90 11.29 17.73 18.47
CA ALA A 90 12.22 18.60 19.18
C ALA A 90 11.94 20.10 18.90
N GLY A 91 11.03 20.38 17.96
CA GLY A 91 10.57 21.72 17.60
C GLY A 91 9.06 21.78 17.27
N VAL A 92 8.62 22.93 16.77
CA VAL A 92 7.22 23.13 16.32
C VAL A 92 6.93 22.36 15.04
N THR A 93 7.93 22.19 14.18
CA THR A 93 7.85 21.45 12.92
C THR A 93 9.19 20.77 12.68
N ASP A 94 9.14 19.46 12.46
CA ASP A 94 10.29 18.61 12.17
C ASP A 94 10.04 17.85 10.85
N ALA A 95 11.11 17.37 10.23
CA ALA A 95 10.97 16.47 9.08
C ALA A 95 10.51 15.08 9.54
N PHE A 96 9.68 14.41 8.73
CA PHE A 96 9.36 12.99 8.91
C PHE A 96 9.79 12.15 7.70
N ALA A 97 9.97 10.86 7.95
CA ALA A 97 10.04 9.83 6.93
C ALA A 97 9.18 8.63 7.37
N SER A 98 8.18 8.28 6.56
CA SER A 98 7.20 7.24 6.83
C SER A 98 7.25 6.17 5.75
N LEU A 99 7.20 4.90 6.16
CA LEU A 99 7.07 3.76 5.26
C LEU A 99 5.61 3.33 5.17
N ILE A 100 5.09 3.27 3.94
CA ILE A 100 3.81 2.65 3.61
C ILE A 100 4.11 1.35 2.89
N ALA A 101 4.04 0.25 3.64
CA ALA A 101 4.25 -1.07 3.10
C ALA A 101 3.07 -1.47 2.21
N ASP A 102 3.36 -2.02 1.03
CA ASP A 102 2.35 -2.61 0.14
C ASP A 102 2.78 -4.04 -0.23
N PRO A 103 2.65 -4.99 0.70
CA PRO A 103 3.16 -6.33 0.50
C PRO A 103 2.34 -7.05 -0.57
N THR A 104 3.03 -7.67 -1.52
CA THR A 104 2.42 -8.40 -2.62
C THR A 104 2.93 -9.83 -2.70
N ILE A 105 2.04 -10.77 -3.05
CA ILE A 105 2.42 -12.10 -3.52
C ILE A 105 2.27 -12.11 -5.04
N ILE A 106 3.38 -12.36 -5.73
CA ILE A 106 3.42 -12.56 -7.18
C ILE A 106 3.87 -13.97 -7.48
N GLY A 107 3.33 -14.56 -8.54
CA GLY A 107 3.74 -15.87 -8.99
C GLY A 107 3.36 -16.11 -10.44
N ARG A 108 3.82 -17.25 -10.96
CA ARG A 108 3.50 -17.72 -12.31
C ARG A 108 3.05 -19.17 -12.25
N VAL A 109 1.94 -19.48 -12.90
CA VAL A 109 1.43 -20.85 -13.05
C VAL A 109 1.87 -21.38 -14.40
N VAL A 110 2.49 -22.56 -14.39
CA VAL A 110 2.96 -23.26 -15.59
C VAL A 110 2.57 -24.73 -15.54
N ASP A 111 2.52 -25.37 -16.71
CA ASP A 111 2.36 -26.83 -16.85
C ASP A 111 3.68 -27.58 -16.59
N GLU A 112 3.67 -28.90 -16.72
CA GLU A 112 4.85 -29.77 -16.58
C GLU A 112 5.96 -29.49 -17.60
N ASN A 113 5.64 -28.83 -18.71
CA ASN A 113 6.56 -28.45 -19.77
C ASN A 113 7.02 -26.98 -19.65
N ASN A 114 6.69 -26.31 -18.54
CA ASN A 114 6.99 -24.90 -18.26
C ASN A 114 6.27 -23.90 -19.20
N ASN A 115 5.19 -24.33 -19.87
CA ASN A 115 4.31 -23.43 -20.62
C ASN A 115 3.39 -22.67 -19.66
N PRO A 116 3.09 -21.38 -19.91
CA PRO A 116 2.20 -20.61 -19.06
C PRO A 116 0.76 -21.13 -19.14
N ILE A 117 0.10 -21.24 -17.98
CA ILE A 117 -1.32 -21.55 -17.91
C ILE A 117 -2.09 -20.25 -17.70
N SER A 118 -2.80 -19.81 -18.74
CA SER A 118 -3.69 -18.65 -18.66
C SER A 118 -5.03 -19.00 -18.03
N SER A 119 -5.68 -18.02 -17.39
CA SER A 119 -7.02 -18.19 -16.81
C SER A 119 -7.13 -19.27 -15.72
N ALA A 120 -6.00 -19.72 -15.14
CA ALA A 120 -6.01 -20.55 -13.96
C ALA A 120 -6.55 -19.75 -12.78
N SER A 121 -7.48 -20.33 -12.03
CA SER A 121 -8.00 -19.73 -10.80
C SER A 121 -6.97 -19.90 -9.70
N VAL A 122 -6.55 -18.80 -9.09
CA VAL A 122 -5.59 -18.78 -7.98
C VAL A 122 -6.32 -18.26 -6.75
N ASN A 123 -6.35 -19.07 -5.69
CA ASN A 123 -6.99 -18.75 -4.43
C ASN A 123 -5.95 -18.49 -3.35
N LEU A 124 -6.13 -17.38 -2.64
CA LEU A 124 -5.35 -16.97 -1.48
C LEU A 124 -6.19 -17.16 -0.23
N THR A 125 -5.74 -18.01 0.69
CA THR A 125 -6.31 -18.12 2.04
C THR A 125 -5.40 -17.44 3.06
N GLY A 126 -6.01 -16.81 4.07
CA GLY A 126 -5.36 -15.90 5.01
C GLY A 126 -6.27 -14.70 5.29
N VAL A 127 -5.73 -13.64 5.86
CA VAL A 127 -6.46 -12.37 6.07
C VAL A 127 -5.65 -11.23 5.44
N PRO A 128 -6.11 -10.58 4.36
CA PRO A 128 -7.32 -10.89 3.59
C PRO A 128 -7.19 -12.20 2.79
N SER A 129 -8.33 -12.83 2.48
CA SER A 129 -8.42 -13.87 1.45
C SER A 129 -8.87 -13.25 0.13
N ALA A 130 -8.47 -13.85 -0.99
CA ALA A 130 -8.82 -13.35 -2.31
C ALA A 130 -8.73 -14.46 -3.36
N THR A 131 -9.35 -14.24 -4.52
CA THR A 131 -9.19 -15.08 -5.71
C THR A 131 -8.81 -14.18 -6.87
N THR A 132 -7.95 -14.67 -7.75
CA THR A 132 -7.59 -14.01 -9.01
C THR A 132 -7.43 -15.05 -10.11
N THR A 133 -7.28 -14.60 -11.36
CA THR A 133 -6.93 -15.48 -12.48
C THR A 133 -5.59 -15.10 -13.06
N THR A 134 -4.88 -16.08 -13.61
CA THR A 134 -3.62 -15.82 -14.30
C THR A 134 -3.83 -15.12 -15.63
N ASP A 135 -2.87 -14.27 -16.01
CA ASP A 135 -2.84 -13.62 -17.31
C ASP A 135 -2.40 -14.58 -18.44
N ALA A 136 -2.29 -14.08 -19.68
CA ALA A 136 -1.85 -14.86 -20.83
C ALA A 136 -0.44 -15.47 -20.69
N ASN A 137 0.39 -14.92 -19.80
CA ASN A 137 1.74 -15.39 -19.50
C ASN A 137 1.79 -16.20 -18.19
N GLY A 138 0.64 -16.56 -17.63
CA GLY A 138 0.51 -17.35 -16.41
C GLY A 138 0.77 -16.57 -15.12
N TYR A 139 0.98 -15.25 -15.16
CA TYR A 139 1.27 -14.47 -13.96
C TYR A 139 0.00 -14.13 -13.17
N PHE A 140 0.13 -14.09 -11.85
CA PHE A 140 -0.89 -13.59 -10.95
C PHE A 140 -0.28 -12.65 -9.90
N THR A 141 -1.13 -11.84 -9.27
CA THR A 141 -0.73 -10.92 -8.19
C THR A 141 -1.83 -10.81 -7.15
N PHE A 142 -1.44 -10.89 -5.88
CA PHE A 142 -2.23 -10.43 -4.74
C PHE A 142 -1.50 -9.26 -4.10
N GLY A 143 -2.20 -8.17 -3.81
CA GLY A 143 -1.66 -7.01 -3.11
C GLY A 143 -2.46 -6.66 -1.86
N LEU A 144 -2.08 -5.57 -1.18
CA LEU A 144 -2.73 -5.13 0.06
C LEU A 144 -2.71 -6.21 1.17
N LEU A 145 -1.61 -6.96 1.26
CA LEU A 145 -1.45 -8.03 2.23
C LEU A 145 -0.95 -7.51 3.58
N THR A 146 -1.15 -8.30 4.63
CA THR A 146 -0.74 -8.00 6.00
C THR A 146 0.55 -8.76 6.33
N VAL A 147 1.63 -8.03 6.66
CA VAL A 147 2.98 -8.58 6.91
C VAL A 147 3.10 -9.57 8.07
N SER A 148 2.09 -9.70 8.92
CA SER A 148 2.08 -10.62 10.08
C SER A 148 1.21 -11.87 9.88
N ASN A 149 0.61 -12.03 8.71
CA ASN A 149 -0.25 -13.17 8.42
C ASN A 149 0.46 -14.21 7.56
N ASN A 150 0.10 -15.48 7.79
CA ASN A 150 0.49 -16.57 6.90
C ASN A 150 -0.57 -16.70 5.80
N TYR A 151 -0.10 -16.89 4.57
CA TYR A 151 -0.95 -17.07 3.41
C TYR A 151 -0.70 -18.43 2.76
N THR A 152 -1.76 -19.08 2.29
CA THR A 152 -1.66 -20.27 1.43
C THR A 152 -2.19 -19.92 0.06
N VAL A 153 -1.43 -20.26 -0.98
CA VAL A 153 -1.83 -20.11 -2.38
C VAL A 153 -2.18 -21.49 -2.93
N SER A 154 -3.39 -21.64 -3.47
CA SER A 154 -3.81 -22.83 -4.20
C SER A 154 -4.25 -22.46 -5.61
N VAL A 155 -4.03 -23.36 -6.56
CA VAL A 155 -4.35 -23.14 -7.98
C VAL A 155 -5.33 -24.20 -8.45
N THR A 156 -6.32 -23.79 -9.23
CA THR A 156 -7.23 -24.66 -9.95
C THR A 156 -7.17 -24.31 -11.43
N VAL A 157 -6.71 -25.27 -12.24
CA VAL A 157 -6.58 -25.11 -13.68
C VAL A 157 -7.96 -25.37 -14.33
N PRO A 158 -8.40 -24.56 -15.30
CA PRO A 158 -9.61 -24.85 -16.06
C PRO A 158 -9.47 -26.18 -16.80
N ASN A 159 -10.52 -27.00 -16.75
CA ASN A 159 -10.61 -28.27 -17.49
C ASN A 159 -10.62 -28.06 -19.01
#